data_AF-A0A966IZ56-F1
#
_entry.id   AF-A0A966IZ56-F1
#
_cell.length_a   1.000
_cell.length_b   1.000
_cell.length_c   1.000
_cell.angle_alpha   90.00
_cell.angle_beta   90.00
_cell.angle_gamma   90.00
#
_symmetry.space_group_name_H-M   'P 1'
#
loop_
_entity.id
_entity.type
_entity.pdbx_description
1 polymer ?
#
loop_
_entity_poly.entity_id
_entity_poly.type
_entity_poly.pdbx_seq_one_letter_code
_entity_poly.pdbx_strand_id
1 'polypeptide(L)'
;MKARRKRAIGDQAFLITGLGLGFTLTVQITTLTSGDFADIYAIITTVSRFFALTGSYLSIIGLLLIARIPWVENALGHDRLVVWHRKAMPYALYMITLHVLLVALGYAGSEGKVVVHELWVMVTTYPWMLPAFVGFILLILAGITSYKQVRSQIKYETWWVIHLYTYLGVALSFMHQILTGGMFIGHPLNRAY
;
A
#
# COMPACT_ATOMS: atom_id res chain seq x y z
N MET A 1 31.36 1.21 20.53
CA MET A 1 30.05 1.56 21.15
C MET A 1 29.04 2.19 20.19
N LYS A 2 29.39 3.24 19.42
CA LYS A 2 28.45 3.91 18.47
C LYS A 2 27.80 2.97 17.43
N ALA A 3 28.56 2.04 16.84
CA ALA A 3 28.03 1.08 15.86
C ALA A 3 27.01 0.11 16.46
N ARG A 4 27.23 -0.38 17.68
CA ARG A 4 26.30 -1.27 18.41
C ARG A 4 24.99 -0.55 18.74
N ARG A 5 25.05 0.73 19.13
CA ARG A 5 23.88 1.59 19.36
C ARG A 5 23.06 1.82 18.08
N LYS A 6 23.71 2.11 16.95
CA LYS A 6 23.04 2.27 15.63
C LYS A 6 22.39 0.97 15.12
N ARG A 7 22.93 -0.20 15.48
CA ARG A 7 22.30 -1.50 15.19
C ARG A 7 21.04 -1.70 16.03
N ALA A 8 21.14 -1.54 17.35
CA ALA A 8 20.00 -1.67 18.27
C ALA A 8 18.82 -0.74 17.93
N ILE A 9 19.08 0.52 17.57
CA ILE A 9 18.02 1.46 17.12
C ILE A 9 17.36 0.97 15.82
N GLY A 10 18.15 0.40 14.90
CA GLY A 10 17.62 -0.20 13.68
C GLY A 10 16.74 -1.40 13.98
N ASP A 11 17.16 -2.27 14.90
CA ASP A 11 16.39 -3.45 15.31
C ASP A 11 15.07 -3.03 15.99
N GLN A 12 15.10 -1.99 16.83
CA GLN A 12 13.90 -1.38 17.41
C GLN A 12 12.95 -0.82 16.35
N ALA A 13 13.48 -0.12 15.34
CA ALA A 13 12.66 0.39 14.24
C ALA A 13 11.97 -0.75 13.46
N PHE A 14 12.69 -1.84 13.20
CA PHE A 14 12.10 -3.04 12.59
C PHE A 14 11.04 -3.69 13.49
N LEU A 15 11.28 -3.76 14.80
CA LEU A 15 10.28 -4.30 15.74
C LEU A 15 9.02 -3.44 15.78
N ILE A 16 9.15 -2.11 15.87
CA ILE A 16 8.00 -1.19 15.92
C ILE A 16 7.18 -1.28 14.63
N THR A 17 7.85 -1.26 13.48
CA THR A 17 7.16 -1.39 12.19
C THR A 17 6.56 -2.79 11.97
N GLY A 18 7.23 -3.84 12.44
CA GLY A 18 6.69 -5.20 12.44
C GLY A 18 5.46 -5.35 13.34
N LEU A 19 5.49 -4.78 14.55
CA LEU A 19 4.34 -4.76 15.46
C LEU A 19 3.17 -3.96 14.90
N GLY A 20 3.45 -2.82 14.25
CA GLY A 20 2.42 -2.02 13.59
C GLY A 20 1.74 -2.78 12.43
N LEU A 21 2.52 -3.50 11.62
CA LEU A 21 1.95 -4.39 10.59
C LEU A 21 1.14 -5.51 11.24
N GLY A 22 1.67 -6.18 12.26
CA GLY A 22 0.98 -7.23 13.01
C GLY A 22 -0.37 -6.75 13.53
N PHE A 23 -0.41 -5.59 14.18
CA PHE A 23 -1.65 -4.96 14.64
C PHE A 23 -2.64 -4.69 13.50
N THR A 24 -2.15 -4.14 12.38
CA THR A 24 -2.98 -3.87 11.19
C THR A 24 -3.63 -5.16 10.66
N LEU A 25 -2.87 -6.25 10.59
CA LEU A 25 -3.38 -7.55 10.14
C LEU A 25 -4.30 -8.19 11.18
N THR A 26 -4.03 -8.04 12.48
CA THR A 26 -4.93 -8.49 13.54
C THR A 26 -6.28 -7.79 13.43
N VAL A 27 -6.32 -6.47 13.22
CA VAL A 27 -7.58 -5.74 12.99
C VAL A 27 -8.32 -6.33 11.79
N GLN A 28 -7.65 -6.62 10.67
CA GLN A 28 -8.29 -7.29 9.54
C GLN A 28 -8.87 -8.66 9.90
N ILE A 29 -8.15 -9.47 10.68
CA ILE A 29 -8.63 -10.78 11.14
C ILE A 29 -9.90 -10.63 11.97
N THR A 30 -10.02 -9.59 12.80
CA THR A 30 -11.24 -9.35 13.60
C THR A 30 -12.47 -8.99 12.78
N THR A 31 -12.30 -8.59 11.51
CA THR A 31 -13.41 -8.29 10.59
C THR A 31 -13.90 -9.51 9.81
N LEU A 32 -13.22 -10.66 9.91
CA LEU A 32 -13.57 -11.86 9.17
C LEU A 32 -14.87 -12.48 9.68
N THR A 33 -15.69 -12.92 8.75
CA THR A 33 -16.98 -13.59 8.97
C THR A 33 -16.96 -14.98 8.31
N SER A 34 -17.97 -15.81 8.59
CA SER A 34 -18.13 -17.09 7.88
C SER A 34 -18.30 -16.92 6.37
N GLY A 35 -18.88 -15.80 5.93
CA GLY A 35 -19.06 -15.48 4.51
C GLY A 35 -17.75 -15.29 3.74
N ASP A 36 -16.69 -14.85 4.41
CA ASP A 36 -15.36 -14.67 3.81
C ASP A 36 -14.68 -16.00 3.41
N PHE A 37 -15.27 -17.13 3.83
CA PHE A 37 -14.81 -18.50 3.55
C PHE A 37 -15.87 -19.35 2.85
N ALA A 38 -16.97 -18.75 2.37
CA ALA A 38 -18.10 -19.48 1.80
C ALA A 38 -17.73 -20.24 0.52
N ASP A 39 -16.85 -19.66 -0.30
CA ASP A 39 -16.36 -20.24 -1.54
C ASP A 39 -14.95 -19.74 -1.89
N ILE A 40 -14.41 -20.23 -3.02
CA ILE A 40 -13.05 -19.89 -3.47
C ILE A 40 -12.91 -18.40 -3.82
N TYR A 41 -13.95 -17.75 -4.35
CA TYR A 41 -13.91 -16.34 -4.76
C TYR A 41 -13.98 -15.41 -3.54
N ALA A 42 -14.74 -15.79 -2.51
CA ALA A 42 -14.73 -15.14 -1.21
C ALA A 42 -13.33 -15.23 -0.57
N ILE A 43 -12.68 -16.40 -0.62
CA ILE A 43 -11.31 -16.57 -0.10
C ILE A 43 -10.31 -15.70 -0.87
N ILE A 44 -10.38 -15.69 -2.21
CA ILE A 44 -9.53 -14.85 -3.07
C ILE A 44 -9.70 -13.36 -2.70
N THR A 45 -10.95 -12.92 -2.55
CA THR A 45 -11.28 -11.54 -2.15
C THR A 45 -10.73 -11.23 -0.76
N THR A 46 -10.86 -12.15 0.19
CA THR A 46 -10.31 -12.01 1.54
C THR A 46 -8.79 -11.88 1.52
N VAL A 47 -8.09 -12.74 0.80
CA VAL A 47 -6.63 -12.67 0.61
C VAL A 47 -6.23 -11.33 -0.01
N SER A 48 -7.00 -10.83 -0.99
CA SER A 48 -6.76 -9.51 -1.60
C SER A 48 -6.75 -8.37 -0.58
N ARG A 49 -7.56 -8.44 0.48
CA ARG A 49 -7.62 -7.41 1.55
C ARG A 49 -6.34 -7.38 2.38
N PHE A 50 -5.76 -8.54 2.67
CA PHE A 50 -4.45 -8.63 3.35
C PHE A 50 -3.33 -8.00 2.51
N PHE A 51 -3.34 -8.23 1.20
CA PHE A 51 -2.45 -7.56 0.26
C PHE A 51 -2.66 -6.04 0.25
N ALA A 52 -3.91 -5.57 0.24
CA ALA A 52 -4.24 -4.14 0.26
C ALA A 52 -3.67 -3.45 1.50
N LEU A 53 -3.90 -4.04 2.68
CA LEU A 53 -3.45 -3.49 3.96
C LEU A 53 -1.93 -3.50 4.09
N THR A 54 -1.29 -4.60 3.71
CA THR A 54 0.17 -4.70 3.74
C THR A 54 0.80 -3.67 2.80
N GLY A 55 0.27 -3.53 1.58
CA GLY A 55 0.74 -2.54 0.62
C GLY A 55 0.55 -1.09 1.09
N SER A 56 -0.61 -0.79 1.69
CA SER A 56 -0.91 0.53 2.24
C SER A 56 -0.02 0.87 3.43
N TYR A 57 0.16 -0.08 4.35
CA TYR A 57 1.06 0.05 5.48
C TYR A 57 2.49 0.34 5.03
N LEU A 58 3.01 -0.45 4.08
CA LEU A 58 4.35 -0.23 3.53
C LEU A 58 4.46 1.13 2.82
N SER A 59 3.41 1.62 2.16
CA SER A 59 3.41 2.94 1.54
C SER A 59 3.56 4.06 2.56
N ILE A 60 2.86 3.97 3.71
CA ILE A 60 3.00 4.91 4.83
C ILE A 60 4.42 4.84 5.41
N ILE A 61 4.95 3.64 5.65
CA ILE A 61 6.35 3.46 6.08
C ILE A 61 7.31 4.10 5.07
N GLY A 62 7.05 3.94 3.78
CA GLY A 62 7.80 4.55 2.69
C GLY A 62 7.93 6.07 2.79
N LEU A 63 6.81 6.74 3.07
CA LEU A 63 6.76 8.18 3.30
C LEU A 63 7.55 8.55 4.57
N LEU A 64 7.36 7.83 5.67
CA LEU A 64 8.06 8.09 6.93
C LEU A 64 9.58 7.94 6.82
N LEU A 65 10.06 6.97 6.02
CA LEU A 65 11.49 6.77 5.78
C LEU A 65 12.14 7.98 5.09
N ILE A 66 11.39 8.74 4.30
CA ILE A 66 11.91 9.87 3.50
C ILE A 66 11.46 11.23 4.05
N ALA A 67 10.60 11.27 5.07
CA ALA A 67 10.03 12.49 5.67
C ALA A 67 11.03 13.43 6.37
N ARG A 68 12.35 13.16 6.35
CA ARG A 68 13.43 13.99 6.93
C ARG A 68 13.16 14.37 8.41
N ILE A 69 12.58 13.46 9.17
CA ILE A 69 12.27 13.65 10.59
C ILE A 69 13.61 13.75 11.38
N PRO A 70 13.95 14.91 11.99
CA PRO A 70 15.30 15.16 12.49
C PRO A 70 15.81 14.12 13.49
N TRP A 71 14.96 13.70 14.43
CA TRP A 71 15.35 12.72 15.45
C TRP A 71 15.51 11.29 14.89
N VAL A 72 14.75 10.92 13.85
CA VAL A 72 14.90 9.64 13.15
C VAL A 72 16.19 9.62 12.34
N GLU A 73 16.45 10.70 11.59
CA GLU A 73 17.64 10.84 10.76
C GLU A 73 18.92 10.85 11.59
N ASN A 74 18.92 11.58 12.71
CA ASN A 74 20.03 11.60 13.66
C ASN A 74 20.32 10.21 14.26
N ALA A 75 19.29 9.38 14.44
CA ALA A 75 19.41 8.07 15.05
C ALA A 75 19.85 6.98 14.05
N LEU A 76 19.28 6.97 12.84
CA LEU A 76 19.45 5.91 11.84
C LEU A 76 20.37 6.26 10.67
N GLY A 77 20.50 7.55 10.36
CA GLY A 77 21.25 8.09 9.21
C GLY A 77 20.44 8.08 7.91
N HIS A 78 20.51 9.19 7.16
CA HIS A 78 19.72 9.38 5.94
C HIS A 78 20.00 8.32 4.86
N ASP A 79 21.27 8.00 4.60
CA ASP A 79 21.66 7.00 3.58
C ASP A 79 21.03 5.63 3.85
N ARG A 80 20.94 5.23 5.12
CA ARG A 80 20.31 3.97 5.52
C ARG A 80 18.80 3.99 5.27
N LEU A 81 18.14 5.10 5.62
CA LEU A 81 16.71 5.27 5.40
C LEU A 81 16.37 5.24 3.90
N VAL A 82 17.19 5.86 3.05
CA VAL A 82 17.04 5.82 1.59
C VAL A 82 17.21 4.39 1.05
N VAL A 83 18.19 3.64 1.55
CA VAL A 83 18.36 2.22 1.17
C VAL A 83 17.15 1.39 1.59
N TRP A 84 16.61 1.62 2.79
CA TRP A 84 15.40 0.94 3.27
C TRP A 84 14.19 1.27 2.42
N HIS A 85 13.98 2.54 2.09
CA HIS A 85 12.91 2.96 1.18
C HIS A 85 13.03 2.24 -0.17
N ARG A 86 14.21 2.27 -0.80
CA ARG A 86 14.44 1.60 -2.10
C ARG A 86 14.20 0.09 -2.05
N LYS A 87 14.44 -0.56 -0.91
CA LYS A 87 14.19 -1.99 -0.72
C LYS A 87 12.72 -2.30 -0.43
N ALA A 88 12.03 -1.46 0.34
CA ALA A 88 10.68 -1.70 0.80
C ALA A 88 9.61 -1.33 -0.24
N MET A 89 9.78 -0.23 -0.98
CA MET A 89 8.73 0.29 -1.88
C MET A 89 8.33 -0.65 -3.03
N PRO A 90 9.23 -1.44 -3.64
CA PRO A 90 8.81 -2.43 -4.62
C PRO A 90 7.80 -3.44 -4.04
N TYR A 91 7.97 -3.85 -2.78
CA TYR A 91 7.01 -4.74 -2.12
C TYR A 91 5.66 -4.06 -1.89
N ALA A 92 5.63 -2.77 -1.53
CA ALA A 92 4.37 -2.03 -1.43
C ALA A 92 3.59 -2.09 -2.76
N LEU A 93 4.29 -1.83 -3.88
CA LEU A 93 3.70 -1.89 -5.21
C LEU A 93 3.24 -3.30 -5.60
N TYR A 94 4.01 -4.34 -5.29
CA TYR A 94 3.58 -5.72 -5.53
C TYR A 94 2.34 -6.08 -4.73
N MET A 95 2.28 -5.69 -3.46
CA MET A 95 1.12 -5.97 -2.60
C MET A 95 -0.13 -5.23 -3.11
N ILE A 96 -0.01 -3.95 -3.49
CA ILE A 96 -1.13 -3.18 -4.06
C ILE A 96 -1.57 -3.77 -5.41
N THR A 97 -0.62 -4.14 -6.28
CA THR A 97 -0.94 -4.75 -7.58
C THR A 97 -1.64 -6.10 -7.41
N LEU A 98 -1.14 -6.94 -6.51
CA LEU A 98 -1.79 -8.22 -6.18
C LEU A 98 -3.18 -8.01 -5.59
N HIS A 99 -3.39 -6.99 -4.76
CA HIS A 99 -4.70 -6.62 -4.28
C HIS A 99 -5.68 -6.32 -5.44
N VAL A 100 -5.29 -5.44 -6.37
CA VAL A 100 -6.12 -5.06 -7.53
C VAL A 100 -6.46 -6.28 -8.39
N LEU A 101 -5.48 -7.15 -8.67
CA LEU A 101 -5.68 -8.33 -9.49
C LEU A 101 -6.58 -9.37 -8.80
N LEU A 102 -6.35 -9.63 -7.52
CA LEU A 102 -7.10 -10.63 -6.76
C LEU A 102 -8.54 -10.18 -6.49
N VAL A 103 -8.77 -8.90 -6.14
CA VAL A 103 -10.13 -8.41 -5.90
C VAL A 103 -10.96 -8.45 -7.19
N ALA A 104 -10.36 -8.06 -8.33
CA ALA A 104 -11.03 -8.13 -9.63
C ALA A 104 -11.31 -9.58 -10.04
N LEU A 105 -10.39 -10.51 -9.78
CA LEU A 105 -10.59 -11.94 -10.02
C LEU A 105 -11.69 -12.52 -9.13
N GLY A 106 -11.71 -12.15 -7.85
CA GLY A 106 -12.72 -12.58 -6.89
C GLY A 106 -14.13 -12.16 -7.31
N TYR A 107 -14.32 -10.87 -7.60
CA TYR A 107 -15.63 -10.34 -8.02
C TYR A 107 -16.07 -10.90 -9.37
N ALA A 108 -15.19 -10.91 -10.37
CA ALA A 108 -15.50 -11.46 -11.69
C ALA A 108 -15.90 -12.94 -11.61
N GLY A 109 -15.22 -13.71 -10.77
CA GLY A 109 -15.54 -15.10 -10.51
C GLY A 109 -16.89 -15.29 -9.83
N SER A 110 -17.19 -14.50 -8.80
CA SER A 110 -18.48 -14.56 -8.11
C SER A 110 -19.67 -14.16 -9.00
N GLU A 111 -19.46 -13.24 -9.95
CA GLU A 111 -20.50 -12.73 -10.84
C GLU A 111 -20.58 -13.47 -12.19
N GLY A 112 -19.67 -14.41 -12.44
CA GLY A 112 -19.56 -15.09 -13.74
C GLY A 112 -19.22 -14.15 -14.90
N LYS A 113 -18.46 -13.08 -14.64
CA LYS A 113 -18.02 -12.08 -15.61
C LYS A 113 -16.55 -12.24 -15.95
N VAL A 114 -16.12 -11.57 -17.02
CA VAL A 114 -14.68 -11.47 -17.35
C VAL A 114 -14.03 -10.36 -16.53
N VAL A 115 -12.78 -10.57 -16.10
CA VAL A 115 -12.04 -9.67 -15.19
C VAL A 115 -12.00 -8.21 -15.69
N VAL A 116 -11.84 -8.00 -17.01
CA VAL A 116 -11.79 -6.64 -17.58
C VAL A 116 -13.12 -5.90 -17.46
N HIS A 117 -14.24 -6.62 -17.63
CA HIS A 117 -15.57 -6.05 -17.42
C HIS A 117 -15.74 -5.65 -15.95
N GLU A 118 -15.31 -6.51 -15.04
CA GLU A 118 -15.40 -6.24 -13.60
C GLU A 118 -14.57 -5.02 -13.18
N LEU A 119 -13.32 -4.93 -13.65
CA LEU A 119 -12.50 -3.74 -13.41
C LEU A 119 -13.18 -2.47 -13.92
N TRP A 120 -13.81 -2.51 -15.09
CA TRP A 120 -14.54 -1.36 -15.63
C TRP A 120 -15.71 -0.95 -14.75
N VAL A 121 -16.54 -1.92 -14.32
CA VAL A 121 -17.67 -1.68 -13.42
C VAL A 121 -17.17 -1.10 -12.11
N MET A 122 -16.18 -1.72 -11.47
CA MET A 122 -15.60 -1.23 -10.22
C MET A 122 -15.15 0.22 -10.35
N VAL A 123 -14.33 0.53 -11.35
CA VAL A 123 -13.75 1.87 -11.54
C VAL A 123 -14.82 2.94 -11.79
N THR A 124 -15.89 2.61 -12.51
CA THR A 124 -16.90 3.58 -12.94
C THR A 124 -18.10 3.71 -12.00
N THR A 125 -18.37 2.69 -11.18
CA THR A 125 -19.59 2.65 -10.36
C THR A 125 -19.33 2.63 -8.86
N TYR A 126 -18.14 2.19 -8.40
CA TYR A 126 -17.89 2.09 -6.96
C TYR A 126 -17.45 3.44 -6.39
N PRO A 127 -17.89 3.79 -5.16
CA PRO A 127 -17.52 5.04 -4.52
C PRO A 127 -15.99 5.21 -4.46
N TRP A 128 -15.50 6.35 -4.96
CA TRP A 128 -14.07 6.72 -4.94
C TRP A 128 -13.11 5.78 -5.67
N MET A 129 -13.61 4.86 -6.49
CA MET A 129 -12.76 3.91 -7.20
C MET A 129 -12.02 4.54 -8.39
N LEU A 130 -12.63 5.49 -9.12
CA LEU A 130 -11.95 6.22 -10.19
C LEU A 130 -10.71 6.99 -9.68
N PRO A 131 -10.80 7.82 -8.61
CA PRO A 131 -9.61 8.39 -7.97
C PRO A 131 -8.58 7.34 -7.57
N ALA A 132 -9.00 6.23 -6.95
CA ALA A 132 -8.09 5.17 -6.53
C ALA A 132 -7.35 4.52 -7.71
N PHE A 133 -8.04 4.32 -8.83
CA PHE A 133 -7.43 3.79 -10.05
C PHE A 133 -6.41 4.75 -10.66
N VAL A 134 -6.72 6.06 -10.69
CA VAL A 134 -5.74 7.09 -11.08
C VAL A 134 -4.55 7.08 -10.13
N GLY A 135 -4.79 6.98 -8.83
CA GLY A 135 -3.74 6.88 -7.82
C GLY A 135 -2.84 5.66 -8.02
N PHE A 136 -3.43 4.50 -8.32
CA PHE A 136 -2.71 3.28 -8.65
C PHE A 136 -1.80 3.47 -9.88
N ILE A 137 -2.29 4.10 -10.96
CA ILE A 137 -1.48 4.41 -12.15
C ILE A 137 -0.28 5.29 -11.77
N LEU A 138 -0.48 6.34 -10.97
CA LEU A 138 0.61 7.21 -10.52
C LEU A 138 1.67 6.45 -9.73
N LEU A 139 1.26 5.54 -8.85
CA LEU A 139 2.16 4.69 -8.07
C LEU A 139 2.94 3.71 -8.96
N ILE A 140 2.30 3.10 -9.96
CA ILE A 140 2.96 2.24 -10.95
C ILE A 140 3.97 3.03 -11.77
N LEU A 141 3.62 4.24 -12.25
CA LEU A 141 4.54 5.11 -12.98
C LEU A 141 5.76 5.47 -12.13
N ALA A 142 5.57 5.80 -10.86
CA ALA A 142 6.67 6.07 -9.93
C ALA A 142 7.55 4.82 -9.72
N GLY A 143 6.96 3.63 -9.63
CA GLY A 143 7.67 2.36 -9.53
C GLY A 143 8.53 2.06 -10.74
N ILE A 144 7.94 2.12 -11.94
CA ILE A 144 8.61 1.87 -13.22
C ILE A 144 9.77 2.85 -13.40
N THR A 145 9.54 4.14 -13.20
CA THR A 145 10.57 5.18 -13.39
C THR A 145 11.67 5.14 -12.31
N SER A 146 11.40 4.52 -11.17
CA SER A 146 12.40 4.31 -10.11
C SER A 146 13.21 3.02 -10.29
N TYR A 147 12.84 2.15 -11.24
CA TYR A 147 13.61 0.95 -11.55
C TYR A 147 14.96 1.33 -12.17
N LYS A 148 16.05 0.66 -11.74
CA LYS A 148 17.44 1.09 -12.02
C LYS A 148 17.69 1.40 -13.50
N GLN A 149 17.21 0.54 -14.39
CA GLN A 149 17.39 0.64 -15.84
C GLN A 149 16.65 1.84 -16.43
N VAL A 150 15.40 2.07 -16.03
CA VAL A 150 14.61 3.22 -16.48
C VAL A 150 15.14 4.51 -15.86
N ARG A 151 15.46 4.46 -14.56
CA ARG A 151 15.97 5.61 -13.80
C ARG A 151 17.27 6.16 -14.41
N SER A 152 18.14 5.31 -14.93
CA SER A 152 19.38 5.75 -15.59
C SER A 152 19.19 6.48 -16.92
N GLN A 153 17.98 6.41 -17.51
CA GLN A 153 17.68 6.98 -18.82
C GLN A 153 16.88 8.29 -18.76
N ILE A 154 16.43 8.69 -17.57
CA ILE A 154 15.58 9.87 -17.37
C ILE A 154 16.30 10.97 -16.60
N LYS A 155 16.00 12.23 -16.94
CA LYS A 155 16.48 13.42 -16.22
C LYS A 155 16.03 13.38 -14.76
N TYR A 156 16.84 13.96 -13.87
CA TYR A 156 16.54 13.98 -12.45
C TYR A 156 15.23 14.70 -12.16
N GLU A 157 14.99 15.84 -12.83
CA GLU A 157 13.81 16.68 -12.66
C GLU A 157 12.55 15.92 -13.08
N THR A 158 12.59 15.20 -14.20
CA THR A 158 11.47 14.37 -14.67
C THR A 158 11.16 13.27 -13.67
N TRP A 159 12.17 12.53 -13.22
CA TRP A 159 11.99 11.52 -12.19
C TRP A 159 11.43 12.11 -10.90
N TRP A 160 11.96 13.26 -10.47
CA TRP A 160 11.56 13.92 -9.24
C TRP A 160 10.09 14.37 -9.30
N VAL A 161 9.64 14.97 -10.39
CA VAL A 161 8.22 15.35 -10.59
C VAL A 161 7.31 14.12 -10.58
N ILE A 162 7.69 13.04 -11.28
CA ILE A 162 6.91 11.79 -11.28
C ILE A 162 6.83 11.20 -9.87
N HIS A 163 7.95 11.22 -9.14
CA HIS A 163 7.99 10.74 -7.78
C HIS A 163 7.19 11.63 -6.82
N LEU A 164 7.13 12.95 -7.05
CA LEU A 164 6.29 13.87 -6.29
C LEU A 164 4.79 13.54 -6.44
N TYR A 165 4.36 13.05 -7.61
CA TYR A 165 2.97 12.59 -7.79
C TYR A 165 2.61 11.36 -6.96
N THR A 166 3.55 10.70 -6.29
CA THR A 166 3.21 9.62 -5.34
C THR A 166 2.40 10.13 -4.15
N TYR A 167 2.61 11.38 -3.69
CA TYR A 167 1.77 11.98 -2.65
C TYR A 167 0.32 12.09 -3.11
N LEU A 168 0.12 12.53 -4.35
CA LEU A 168 -1.20 12.58 -4.96
C LEU A 168 -1.77 11.17 -5.15
N GLY A 169 -0.95 10.21 -5.58
CA GLY A 169 -1.37 8.82 -5.76
C GLY A 169 -1.85 8.16 -4.46
N VAL A 170 -1.16 8.40 -3.34
CA VAL A 170 -1.59 7.96 -2.01
C VAL A 170 -2.88 8.67 -1.59
N ALA A 171 -2.97 10.00 -1.76
CA ALA A 171 -4.15 10.77 -1.38
C ALA A 171 -5.41 10.36 -2.16
N LEU A 172 -5.31 10.22 -3.49
CA LEU A 172 -6.42 9.77 -4.34
C LEU A 172 -6.87 8.34 -4.01
N SER A 173 -5.92 7.51 -3.59
CA SER A 173 -6.19 6.14 -3.14
C SER A 173 -6.71 6.07 -1.71
N PHE A 174 -6.67 7.12 -0.88
CA PHE A 174 -7.02 6.95 0.53
C PHE A 174 -8.52 6.72 0.76
N MET A 175 -9.36 7.51 0.09
CA MET A 175 -10.79 7.55 0.42
C MET A 175 -11.55 6.26 0.03
N HIS A 176 -11.12 5.54 -1.01
CA HIS A 176 -11.73 4.25 -1.34
C HIS A 176 -11.57 3.27 -0.17
N GLN A 177 -10.45 3.31 0.56
CA GLN A 177 -10.23 2.44 1.72
C GLN A 177 -11.29 2.69 2.81
N ILE A 178 -11.61 3.96 3.09
CA ILE A 178 -12.59 4.35 4.11
C ILE A 178 -14.03 3.96 3.71
N LEU A 179 -14.36 4.07 2.42
CA LEU A 179 -15.71 3.85 1.94
C LEU A 179 -16.00 2.38 1.61
N THR A 180 -15.03 1.66 1.07
CA THR A 180 -15.20 0.28 0.58
C THR A 180 -14.46 -0.76 1.41
N GLY A 181 -13.61 -0.35 2.35
CA GLY A 181 -12.88 -1.26 3.23
C GLY A 181 -13.76 -1.83 4.34
N GLY A 182 -13.79 -3.16 4.49
CA GLY A 182 -14.58 -3.84 5.53
C GLY A 182 -14.29 -3.37 6.96
N MET A 183 -13.05 -2.97 7.25
CA MET A 183 -12.62 -2.44 8.56
C MET A 183 -13.24 -1.07 8.93
N PHE A 184 -13.86 -0.38 7.96
CA PHE A 184 -14.50 0.93 8.14
C PHE A 184 -16.03 0.86 8.09
N ILE A 185 -16.58 -0.21 7.54
CA ILE A 185 -18.03 -0.44 7.45
C ILE A 185 -18.54 -0.85 8.83
N GLY A 186 -19.53 -0.13 9.36
CA GLY A 186 -20.10 -0.40 10.69
C GLY A 186 -19.26 0.11 11.87
N HIS A 187 -18.13 0.81 11.63
CA HIS A 187 -17.27 1.39 12.67
C HIS A 187 -17.21 2.93 12.56
N PRO A 188 -18.13 3.67 13.20
CA PRO A 188 -18.23 5.13 13.04
C PRO A 188 -16.95 5.90 13.42
N LEU A 189 -16.24 5.45 14.46
CA LEU A 189 -14.96 6.05 14.87
C LEU A 189 -13.87 5.85 13.82
N ASN A 190 -13.95 4.79 13.02
CA ASN A 190 -12.99 4.55 11.94
C ASN A 190 -13.30 5.40 10.70
N ARG A 191 -14.46 6.06 10.63
CA ARG A 191 -14.87 6.91 9.50
C ARG A 191 -14.81 8.40 9.80
N ALA A 192 -14.50 8.78 11.04
CA ALA A 192 -14.62 10.14 11.53
C ALA A 192 -13.46 11.08 11.14
N TYR A 193 -12.61 10.69 10.19
CA TYR A 193 -11.43 11.44 9.75
C TYR A 193 -11.44 11.72 8.25
#